data_AF-A0AAV0VXD7-F1
#
_entry.id   AF-A0AAV0VXD7-F1
#
_cell.length_a   1.000
_cell.length_b   1.000
_cell.length_c   1.000
_cell.angle_alpha   90.00
_cell.angle_beta   90.00
_cell.angle_gamma   90.00
#
_symmetry.space_group_name_H-M   'P 1'
#
loop_
_entity.id
_entity.type
_entity.pdbx_description
1 polymer ?
#
loop_
_entity_poly.entity_id
_entity_poly.type
_entity_poly.pdbx_seq_one_letter_code
_entity_poly.pdbx_strand_id
1 'polypeptide(L)'
;MSIFNLEKMVGTIDKLSTSLDVMLCCKDSEGGQEILETCEQLDSLIMSFDDQISILKDALIKEKNARQSSFQRQLDELKTIEERCNHMIVFTQLNTELETQQYNQNHEIKEYRGNNSTNMANISMSPVPKWKDGHSLSENTIHHTTMSNGTIMSNSMMGQSLKSQAAKQVLDIPLLKSINNDEMDSVPKYMKGRLTSLNVNVVIDGINIALENKYEILQKPRNLLKKKDQDIYNTWKIQQNDVGQGQYFVTADDISRFGETKVDKTTLNIIPILRHLKRLKESRTGGFVYYLPY
;
A
#
# COMPACT_ATOMS: atom_id res chain seq x y z
N MET A 1 24.05 12.34 -3.24
CA MET A 1 25.20 13.28 -3.27
C MET A 1 26.32 12.61 -4.09
N SER A 2 26.36 12.48 -5.41
CA SER A 2 25.88 13.23 -6.60
C SER A 2 26.73 14.40 -7.11
N ILE A 3 28.02 14.45 -6.78
CA ILE A 3 28.99 15.37 -7.42
C ILE A 3 30.09 14.59 -8.18
N PHE A 4 30.43 13.38 -7.72
CA PHE A 4 31.53 12.57 -8.27
C PHE A 4 31.32 12.01 -9.70
N ASN A 5 30.13 12.19 -10.30
CA ASN A 5 29.81 11.65 -11.64
C ASN A 5 29.81 12.69 -12.76
N LEU A 6 29.60 13.98 -12.47
CA LEU A 6 29.56 15.01 -13.52
C LEU A 6 30.96 15.38 -14.01
N GLU A 7 31.89 15.56 -13.07
CA GLU A 7 33.27 15.91 -13.35
C GLU A 7 33.99 14.78 -14.12
N LYS A 8 33.67 13.52 -13.77
CA LYS A 8 34.16 12.34 -14.47
C LYS A 8 33.61 12.25 -15.89
N MET A 9 32.35 12.62 -16.09
CA MET A 9 31.70 12.63 -17.41
C MET A 9 32.22 13.75 -18.31
N VAL A 10 32.42 14.96 -17.77
CA VAL A 10 33.07 16.08 -18.49
C VAL A 10 34.49 15.71 -18.88
N GLY A 11 35.26 15.13 -17.95
CA GLY A 11 36.60 14.62 -18.25
C GLY A 11 36.64 13.50 -19.29
N THR A 12 35.57 12.70 -19.43
CA THR A 12 35.44 11.71 -20.51
C THR A 12 35.15 12.38 -21.86
N ILE A 13 34.32 13.42 -21.88
CA ILE A 13 33.96 14.16 -23.10
C ILE A 13 35.17 14.91 -23.64
N ASP A 14 35.95 15.57 -22.78
CA ASP A 14 37.16 16.30 -23.20
C ASP A 14 38.22 15.36 -23.78
N LYS A 15 38.34 14.15 -23.22
CA LYS A 15 39.22 13.09 -23.76
C LYS A 15 38.76 12.60 -25.13
N LEU A 16 37.46 12.37 -25.31
CA LEU A 16 36.90 11.96 -26.60
C LEU A 16 37.05 13.06 -27.66
N SER A 17 36.87 14.33 -27.28
CA SER A 17 37.09 15.47 -28.19
C SER A 17 38.56 15.56 -28.63
N THR A 18 39.49 15.40 -27.69
CA THR A 18 40.93 15.43 -27.99
C THR A 18 41.33 14.28 -28.92
N SER A 19 40.81 13.06 -28.69
CA SER A 19 41.05 11.92 -29.59
C SER A 19 40.47 12.14 -30.99
N LEU A 20 39.33 12.82 -31.12
CA LEU A 20 38.73 13.15 -32.41
C LEU A 20 39.56 14.19 -33.18
N ASP A 21 40.11 15.20 -32.49
CA ASP A 21 40.96 16.22 -33.10
C ASP A 21 42.29 15.62 -33.60
N VAL A 22 42.90 14.70 -32.83
CA VAL A 22 44.10 13.96 -33.27
C VAL A 22 43.80 13.13 -34.52
N MET A 23 42.65 12.45 -34.56
CA MET A 23 42.20 11.64 -35.69
C MET A 23 41.95 12.48 -36.96
N LEU A 24 41.47 13.72 -36.81
CA LEU A 24 41.28 14.67 -37.91
C LEU A 24 42.62 15.21 -38.42
N CYS A 25 43.60 15.46 -37.54
CA CYS A 25 44.95 15.90 -37.92
C CYS A 25 45.74 14.83 -38.69
N CYS A 26 45.53 13.55 -38.40
CA CYS A 26 46.19 12.44 -39.11
C CYS A 26 45.70 12.26 -40.56
N LYS A 27 44.67 12.99 -40.99
CA LYS A 27 44.11 12.89 -42.35
C LYS A 27 44.94 13.59 -43.43
N ASP A 28 45.84 14.50 -43.06
CA ASP A 28 46.51 15.42 -44.00
C ASP A 28 48.04 15.25 -44.14
N SER A 29 48.65 14.17 -43.63
CA SER A 29 50.10 13.93 -43.84
C SER A 29 50.41 12.52 -44.32
N GLU A 30 51.32 12.42 -45.30
CA GLU A 30 51.89 11.17 -45.82
C GLU A 30 52.49 10.33 -44.68
N GLY A 31 51.76 9.30 -44.23
CA GLY A 31 52.13 8.52 -43.04
C GLY A 31 51.39 7.18 -42.95
N GLY A 32 51.58 6.30 -43.95
CA GLY A 32 50.86 5.01 -44.02
C GLY A 32 51.13 4.04 -42.86
N GLN A 33 52.20 4.23 -42.08
CA GLN A 33 52.52 3.37 -40.93
C GLN A 33 51.87 3.85 -39.61
N GLU A 34 51.78 5.16 -39.38
CA GLU A 34 51.10 5.75 -38.21
C GLU A 34 49.57 5.60 -38.29
N ILE A 35 49.00 5.59 -39.51
CA ILE A 35 47.57 5.38 -39.73
C ILE A 35 47.15 3.94 -39.34
N LEU A 36 48.01 2.95 -39.56
CA LEU A 36 47.69 1.56 -39.22
C LEU A 36 47.70 1.35 -37.70
N GLU A 37 48.69 1.93 -37.02
CA GLU A 37 48.83 1.85 -35.55
C GLU A 37 47.72 2.62 -34.82
N THR A 38 47.26 3.75 -35.38
CA THR A 38 46.10 4.49 -34.87
C THR A 38 44.77 3.78 -35.13
N CYS A 39 44.63 3.05 -36.25
CA CYS A 39 43.48 2.18 -36.50
C CYS A 39 43.41 1.00 -35.51
N GLU A 40 44.54 0.34 -35.21
CA GLU A 40 44.58 -0.74 -34.21
C GLU A 40 44.24 -0.24 -32.79
N GLN A 41 44.69 0.96 -32.43
CA GLN A 41 44.31 1.60 -31.16
C GLN A 41 42.82 1.93 -31.11
N LEU A 42 42.23 2.34 -32.23
CA LEU A 42 40.79 2.59 -32.33
C LEU A 42 39.98 1.29 -32.19
N ASP A 43 40.41 0.21 -32.83
CA ASP A 43 39.75 -1.11 -32.69
C ASP A 43 39.83 -1.62 -31.25
N SER A 44 40.99 -1.46 -30.59
CA SER A 44 41.14 -1.82 -29.18
C SER A 44 40.20 -1.02 -28.26
N LEU A 45 39.99 0.27 -28.57
CA LEU A 45 39.07 1.12 -27.83
C LEU A 45 37.60 0.73 -28.08
N ILE A 46 37.23 0.40 -29.32
CA ILE A 46 35.90 -0.10 -29.66
C ILE A 46 35.62 -1.41 -28.91
N MET A 47 36.56 -2.34 -28.92
CA MET A 47 36.45 -3.59 -28.17
C MET A 47 36.27 -3.34 -26.66
N SER A 48 36.98 -2.37 -26.09
CA SER A 48 36.82 -2.01 -24.68
C SER A 48 35.43 -1.43 -24.38
N PHE A 49 34.85 -0.65 -25.28
CA PHE A 49 33.48 -0.17 -25.13
C PHE A 49 32.46 -1.29 -25.25
N ASP A 50 32.65 -2.23 -26.18
CA ASP A 50 31.78 -3.40 -26.32
C ASP A 50 31.82 -4.28 -25.06
N ASP A 51 33.00 -4.49 -24.47
CA ASP A 51 33.16 -5.19 -23.20
C ASP A 51 32.43 -4.47 -22.06
N GLN A 52 32.58 -3.15 -21.95
CA GLN A 52 31.88 -2.36 -20.94
C GLN A 52 30.35 -2.38 -21.14
N ILE A 53 29.88 -2.30 -22.38
CA ILE A 53 28.46 -2.43 -22.72
C ILE A 53 27.95 -3.82 -22.36
N SER A 54 28.75 -4.87 -22.59
CA SER A 54 28.42 -6.24 -22.23
C SER A 54 28.26 -6.41 -20.72
N ILE A 55 29.22 -5.91 -19.93
CA ILE A 55 29.17 -5.95 -18.46
C ILE A 55 27.93 -5.20 -17.94
N LEU A 56 27.60 -4.05 -18.51
CA LEU A 56 26.41 -3.28 -18.12
C LEU A 56 25.11 -4.02 -18.46
N LYS A 57 25.03 -4.68 -19.61
CA LYS A 57 23.88 -5.51 -19.99
C LYS A 57 23.69 -6.66 -19.01
N ASP A 58 24.76 -7.36 -18.64
CA ASP A 58 24.71 -8.47 -17.69
C ASP A 58 24.27 -8.01 -16.29
N ALA A 59 24.80 -6.88 -15.82
CA ALA A 59 24.39 -6.28 -14.56
C ALA A 59 22.90 -5.93 -14.53
N LEU A 60 22.39 -5.34 -15.63
CA LEU A 60 20.98 -4.96 -15.76
C LEU A 60 20.06 -6.19 -15.78
N ILE A 61 20.45 -7.25 -16.50
CA ILE A 61 19.72 -8.52 -16.52
C ILE A 61 19.68 -9.13 -15.11
N LYS A 62 20.82 -9.16 -14.42
CA LYS A 62 20.91 -9.70 -13.06
C LYS A 62 20.03 -8.94 -12.08
N GLU A 63 19.99 -7.61 -12.17
CA GLU A 63 19.13 -6.77 -11.32
C GLU A 63 17.65 -6.98 -11.63
N LYS A 64 17.28 -7.07 -12.92
CA LYS A 64 15.90 -7.35 -13.34
C LYS A 64 15.42 -8.70 -12.78
N ASN A 65 16.24 -9.74 -12.93
CA ASN A 65 15.91 -11.07 -12.43
C ASN A 65 15.81 -11.10 -10.90
N ALA A 66 16.71 -10.39 -10.20
CA ALA A 66 16.68 -10.31 -8.74
C ALA A 66 15.38 -9.64 -8.23
N ARG A 67 14.96 -8.53 -8.85
CA ARG A 67 13.69 -7.86 -8.52
C ARG A 67 12.49 -8.76 -8.81
N GLN A 68 12.47 -9.43 -9.96
CA GLN A 68 11.40 -10.35 -10.31
C GLN A 68 11.28 -11.50 -9.29
N SER A 69 12.41 -12.09 -8.89
CA SER A 69 12.43 -13.13 -7.84
C SER A 69 11.99 -12.60 -6.47
N SER A 70 12.36 -11.37 -6.09
CA SER A 70 11.90 -10.80 -4.82
C SER A 70 10.40 -10.56 -4.81
N PHE A 71 9.85 -10.00 -5.90
CA PHE A 71 8.40 -9.82 -6.04
C PHE A 71 7.66 -11.16 -6.04
N GLN A 72 8.18 -12.16 -6.75
CA GLN A 72 7.58 -13.50 -6.77
C GLN A 72 7.54 -14.12 -5.37
N ARG A 73 8.64 -14.01 -4.61
CA ARG A 73 8.68 -14.49 -3.22
C ARG A 73 7.65 -13.78 -2.33
N GLN A 74 7.52 -12.46 -2.46
CA GLN A 74 6.49 -11.72 -1.72
C GLN A 74 5.09 -12.18 -2.09
N LEU A 75 4.84 -12.49 -3.37
CA LEU A 75 3.56 -13.01 -3.85
C LEU A 75 3.26 -14.40 -3.26
N ASP A 76 4.26 -15.29 -3.21
CA ASP A 76 4.14 -16.63 -2.64
C ASP A 76 3.90 -16.58 -1.12
N GLU A 77 4.56 -15.66 -0.41
CA GLU A 77 4.32 -15.42 1.02
C GLU A 77 2.88 -14.94 1.27
N LEU A 78 2.36 -14.01 0.45
CA LEU A 78 0.98 -13.54 0.50
C LEU A 78 -0.03 -14.68 0.25
N LYS A 79 0.22 -15.52 -0.76
CA LYS A 79 -0.62 -16.68 -1.06
C LYS A 79 -0.63 -17.69 0.10
N THR A 80 0.53 -17.93 0.71
CA THR A 80 0.64 -18.79 1.89
C THR A 80 -0.15 -18.22 3.09
N ILE A 81 -0.14 -16.90 3.28
CA ILE A 81 -0.93 -16.24 4.32
C ILE A 81 -2.43 -16.38 4.03
N GLU A 82 -2.85 -16.19 2.78
CA GLU A 82 -4.24 -16.38 2.35
C GLU A 82 -4.74 -17.80 2.64
N GLU A 83 -3.97 -18.82 2.27
CA GLU A 83 -4.28 -20.23 2.55
C GLU A 83 -4.44 -20.49 4.06
N ARG A 84 -3.54 -19.91 4.87
CA ARG A 84 -3.63 -20.00 6.35
C ARG A 84 -4.87 -19.31 6.90
N CYS A 85 -5.22 -18.13 6.39
CA CYS A 85 -6.44 -17.42 6.79
C CYS A 85 -7.70 -18.23 6.44
N ASN A 86 -7.74 -18.83 5.25
CA ASN A 86 -8.85 -19.68 4.82
C ASN A 86 -9.01 -20.90 5.73
N HIS A 87 -7.91 -21.58 6.08
CA HIS A 87 -7.93 -22.69 7.05
C HIS A 87 -8.46 -22.23 8.43
N MET A 88 -8.04 -21.05 8.89
CA MET A 88 -8.50 -20.50 10.18
C MET A 88 -9.99 -20.16 10.16
N ILE A 89 -10.51 -19.62 9.06
CA ILE A 89 -11.94 -19.34 8.89
C ILE A 89 -12.74 -20.64 8.98
N VAL A 90 -12.33 -21.69 8.25
CA VAL A 90 -12.98 -23.01 8.27
C VAL A 90 -12.96 -23.62 9.69
N PHE A 91 -11.81 -23.55 10.37
CA PHE A 91 -11.68 -24.04 11.74
C PHE A 91 -12.57 -23.28 12.73
N THR A 92 -12.67 -21.96 12.58
CA THR A 92 -13.52 -21.12 13.42
C THR A 92 -15.01 -21.44 13.19
N GLN A 93 -15.41 -21.67 11.93
CA GLN A 93 -16.76 -22.09 11.57
C GLN A 93 -17.12 -23.44 12.21
N LEU A 94 -16.23 -24.43 12.14
CA LEU A 94 -16.40 -25.75 12.75
C LEU A 94 -16.47 -25.68 14.29
N ASN A 95 -15.64 -24.86 14.93
CA ASN A 95 -15.71 -24.67 16.38
C ASN A 95 -17.00 -23.97 16.81
N THR A 96 -17.50 -23.03 16.01
CA THR A 96 -18.80 -22.38 16.26
C THR A 96 -19.96 -23.39 16.17
N GLU A 97 -19.89 -24.32 15.23
CA GLU A 97 -20.86 -25.42 15.09
C GLU A 97 -20.78 -26.42 16.25
N LEU A 98 -19.58 -26.73 16.75
CA LEU A 98 -19.38 -27.58 17.94
C LEU A 98 -19.90 -26.92 19.22
N GLU A 99 -19.61 -25.63 19.42
CA GLU A 99 -20.09 -24.87 20.59
C GLU A 99 -21.61 -24.69 20.58
N THR A 100 -22.22 -24.48 19.42
CA THR A 100 -23.69 -24.40 19.28
C THR A 100 -24.36 -25.75 19.51
N GLN A 101 -23.77 -26.86 19.04
CA GLN A 101 -24.27 -28.21 19.34
C GLN A 101 -24.17 -28.54 20.84
N GLN A 102 -23.05 -28.19 21.49
CA GLN A 102 -22.87 -28.39 22.93
C GLN A 102 -23.82 -27.51 23.75
N TYR A 103 -24.06 -26.26 23.35
CA TYR A 103 -25.04 -25.39 24.00
C TYR A 103 -26.46 -25.97 23.89
N ASN A 104 -26.85 -26.48 22.72
CA ASN A 104 -28.17 -27.07 22.48
C ASN A 104 -28.37 -28.37 23.28
N GLN A 105 -27.37 -29.28 23.33
CA GLN A 105 -27.43 -30.47 24.19
C GLN A 105 -27.55 -30.10 25.68
N ASN A 106 -26.81 -29.09 26.13
CA ASN A 106 -26.91 -28.62 27.52
C ASN A 106 -28.25 -27.94 27.83
N HIS A 107 -28.89 -27.31 26.84
CA HIS A 107 -30.23 -26.72 26.96
C HIS A 107 -31.31 -27.81 27.06
N GLU A 108 -31.26 -28.83 26.20
CA GLU A 108 -32.17 -29.99 26.27
C GLU A 108 -32.08 -30.70 27.63
N ILE A 109 -30.88 -30.96 28.14
CA ILE A 109 -30.68 -31.60 29.46
C ILE A 109 -31.28 -30.76 30.60
N LYS A 110 -31.22 -29.43 30.51
CA LYS A 110 -31.83 -28.52 31.50
C LYS A 110 -33.35 -28.51 31.45
N GLU A 111 -33.97 -28.57 30.28
CA GLU A 111 -35.43 -28.67 30.14
C GLU A 111 -35.95 -30.01 30.70
N TYR A 112 -35.29 -31.13 30.40
CA TYR A 112 -35.64 -32.43 30.98
C TYR A 112 -35.53 -32.45 32.52
N ARG A 113 -34.56 -31.74 33.12
CA ARG A 113 -34.41 -31.62 34.58
C ARG A 113 -35.43 -30.66 35.20
N GLY A 114 -35.79 -29.57 34.51
CA GLY A 114 -36.81 -28.62 34.93
C GLY A 114 -38.20 -29.26 35.01
N ASN A 115 -38.55 -30.06 34.01
CA ASN A 115 -39.85 -30.72 33.93
C ASN A 115 -40.07 -31.79 35.01
N ASN A 116 -39.00 -32.44 35.48
CA ASN A 116 -39.08 -33.43 36.57
C ASN A 116 -39.18 -32.80 37.98
N SER A 117 -38.80 -31.53 38.18
CA SER A 117 -38.94 -30.87 39.50
C SER A 117 -40.38 -30.42 39.80
N THR A 118 -41.22 -30.26 38.79
CA THR A 118 -42.61 -29.81 38.93
C THR A 118 -43.59 -30.93 39.30
N ASN A 119 -43.17 -32.20 39.31
CA ASN A 119 -44.07 -33.35 39.54
C ASN A 119 -43.90 -34.05 40.91
N MET A 120 -43.27 -33.43 41.91
CA MET A 120 -43.08 -34.07 43.23
C MET A 120 -43.64 -33.27 44.43
N ALA A 121 -44.64 -32.42 44.21
CA ALA A 121 -45.35 -31.72 45.27
C ALA A 121 -46.83 -32.14 45.30
N ASN A 122 -47.11 -33.38 45.72
CA ASN A 122 -48.41 -33.78 46.30
C ASN A 122 -48.39 -35.25 46.75
N ILE A 123 -47.74 -35.55 47.87
CA ILE A 123 -48.16 -36.64 48.76
C ILE A 123 -48.10 -36.13 50.20
N SER A 124 -49.26 -35.69 50.68
CA SER A 124 -49.58 -35.52 52.10
C SER A 124 -49.59 -36.90 52.78
N MET A 125 -49.01 -37.02 53.98
CA MET A 125 -49.62 -37.70 55.14
C MET A 125 -48.79 -37.50 56.44
N SER A 126 -49.49 -36.95 57.45
CA SER A 126 -49.44 -37.00 58.93
C SER A 126 -48.29 -37.64 59.75
N PRO A 127 -48.19 -37.30 61.08
CA PRO A 127 -47.00 -37.48 61.90
C PRO A 127 -47.00 -38.70 62.88
N VAL A 128 -45.80 -39.31 63.03
CA VAL A 128 -45.17 -39.95 64.25
C VAL A 128 -45.75 -41.34 64.66
N PRO A 129 -44.94 -42.40 65.01
CA PRO A 129 -44.05 -42.41 66.20
C PRO A 129 -42.72 -43.20 66.22
N LYS A 130 -41.87 -42.77 67.17
CA LYS A 130 -40.58 -43.33 67.65
C LYS A 130 -40.60 -44.84 67.92
N TRP A 131 -39.52 -45.54 67.52
CA TRP A 131 -39.03 -46.76 68.16
C TRP A 131 -37.49 -46.74 68.24
N LYS A 132 -36.98 -47.27 69.34
CA LYS A 132 -35.57 -47.30 69.75
C LYS A 132 -34.85 -48.57 69.27
N ASP A 133 -33.52 -48.50 69.39
CA ASP A 133 -32.55 -49.56 69.72
C ASP A 133 -31.77 -50.24 68.58
N GLY A 134 -30.44 -50.08 68.68
CA GLY A 134 -29.46 -51.17 68.64
C GLY A 134 -29.01 -51.69 67.27
N HIS A 135 -27.82 -51.28 66.80
CA HIS A 135 -26.59 -52.07 66.92
C HIS A 135 -25.44 -51.47 66.07
N SER A 136 -24.25 -51.57 66.66
CA SER A 136 -22.92 -51.18 66.19
C SER A 136 -22.46 -51.92 64.93
N LEU A 137 -21.66 -51.26 64.07
CA LEU A 137 -20.30 -51.67 63.69
C LEU A 137 -19.71 -50.75 62.60
N SER A 138 -18.55 -50.14 62.93
CA SER A 138 -17.32 -49.88 62.12
C SER A 138 -17.46 -49.62 60.60
N GLU A 139 -16.78 -48.66 59.96
CA GLU A 139 -15.46 -48.10 60.23
C GLU A 139 -15.18 -46.89 59.29
N ASN A 140 -14.40 -45.94 59.81
CA ASN A 140 -13.33 -45.19 59.15
C ASN A 140 -13.60 -44.15 58.04
N THR A 141 -13.46 -42.89 58.47
CA THR A 141 -12.31 -42.02 58.12
C THR A 141 -12.55 -40.84 57.17
N ILE A 142 -12.68 -39.67 57.82
CA ILE A 142 -12.04 -38.35 57.53
C ILE A 142 -12.54 -37.70 56.21
N HIS A 143 -12.87 -36.41 56.06
CA HIS A 143 -12.05 -35.23 56.30
C HIS A 143 -12.88 -33.93 56.41
N HIS A 144 -12.38 -33.05 57.28
CA HIS A 144 -12.33 -31.58 57.26
C HIS A 144 -13.59 -30.70 57.38
N THR A 145 -13.66 -30.05 58.56
CA THR A 145 -14.37 -28.82 58.86
C THR A 145 -13.37 -27.66 58.77
N THR A 146 -13.67 -26.57 58.05
CA THR A 146 -13.46 -25.22 58.62
C THR A 146 -14.34 -24.19 57.92
N MET A 147 -15.00 -23.40 58.76
CA MET A 147 -15.88 -22.29 58.45
C MET A 147 -15.08 -20.99 58.30
N SER A 148 -15.75 -19.99 57.69
CA SER A 148 -15.62 -18.55 58.02
C SER A 148 -14.41 -17.82 57.39
N ASN A 149 -14.45 -16.56 56.96
CA ASN A 149 -15.36 -15.44 57.16
C ASN A 149 -15.25 -14.49 55.94
N GLY A 150 -16.29 -13.71 55.68
CA GLY A 150 -16.38 -12.82 54.50
C GLY A 150 -15.46 -11.58 54.51
N THR A 151 -15.41 -10.86 53.38
CA THR A 151 -15.31 -9.38 53.26
C THR A 151 -15.48 -8.94 51.80
N ILE A 152 -16.06 -7.76 51.67
CA ILE A 152 -16.70 -7.05 50.55
C ILE A 152 -15.69 -6.25 49.71
N MET A 153 -15.92 -6.26 48.38
CA MET A 153 -15.66 -5.25 47.32
C MET A 153 -14.31 -4.54 47.17
N SER A 154 -13.80 -4.43 45.93
CA SER A 154 -14.03 -3.27 45.02
C SER A 154 -13.06 -3.21 43.83
N ASN A 155 -13.49 -2.50 42.77
CA ASN A 155 -12.75 -1.91 41.63
C ASN A 155 -12.51 -2.81 40.41
N SER A 156 -12.62 -2.36 39.14
CA SER A 156 -13.08 -1.12 38.51
C SER A 156 -13.01 -1.33 36.97
N MET A 157 -13.92 -0.69 36.22
CA MET A 157 -13.79 -0.21 34.83
C MET A 157 -13.45 -1.19 33.67
N MET A 158 -14.34 -1.24 32.67
CA MET A 158 -14.07 -0.59 31.37
C MET A 158 -15.36 -0.54 30.54
N GLY A 159 -15.64 0.66 30.02
CA GLY A 159 -16.87 0.98 29.29
C GLY A 159 -17.01 0.23 27.97
N GLN A 160 -18.27 -0.06 27.66
CA GLN A 160 -18.74 -0.49 26.35
C GLN A 160 -18.46 0.63 25.34
N SER A 161 -17.35 0.52 24.61
CA SER A 161 -17.17 1.29 23.39
C SER A 161 -17.94 0.58 22.29
N LEU A 162 -19.10 1.14 21.95
CA LEU A 162 -19.81 0.84 20.72
C LEU A 162 -18.82 1.02 19.57
N LYS A 163 -18.48 -0.09 18.91
CA LYS A 163 -17.82 -0.07 17.61
C LYS A 163 -18.76 0.60 16.62
N SER A 164 -18.75 1.93 16.57
CA SER A 164 -19.17 2.65 15.38
C SER A 164 -18.15 2.31 14.30
N GLN A 165 -18.47 1.29 13.51
CA GLN A 165 -17.90 1.13 12.18
C GLN A 165 -18.14 2.45 11.46
N ALA A 166 -17.10 3.29 11.42
CA ALA A 166 -17.06 4.43 10.55
C ALA A 166 -17.22 3.85 9.14
N ALA A 167 -18.42 3.98 8.59
CA ALA A 167 -18.65 3.81 7.18
C ALA A 167 -17.60 4.69 6.49
N LYS A 168 -16.62 4.05 5.84
CA LYS A 168 -15.67 4.73 4.96
C LYS A 168 -16.55 5.46 3.95
N GLN A 169 -16.69 6.77 4.13
CA GLN A 169 -17.22 7.65 3.10
C GLN A 169 -16.23 7.51 1.94
N VAL A 170 -16.55 6.63 0.98
CA VAL A 170 -15.76 6.50 -0.24
C VAL A 170 -16.00 7.80 -0.99
N LEU A 171 -15.10 8.77 -0.83
CA LEU A 171 -15.11 9.95 -1.68
C LEU A 171 -14.91 9.46 -3.11
N ASP A 172 -15.86 9.77 -3.98
CA ASP A 172 -15.74 9.56 -5.41
C ASP A 172 -14.76 10.61 -5.96
N ILE A 173 -13.47 10.28 -5.96
CA ILE A 173 -12.41 11.15 -6.45
C ILE A 173 -12.50 11.17 -7.97
N PRO A 174 -12.63 12.34 -8.63
CA PRO A 174 -12.73 12.41 -10.08
C PRO A 174 -11.35 12.11 -10.71
N LEU A 175 -11.16 10.86 -11.14
CA LEU A 175 -9.94 10.41 -11.82
C LEU A 175 -9.99 10.71 -13.31
N LEU A 176 -8.83 11.04 -13.87
CA LEU A 176 -8.64 11.24 -15.31
C LEU A 176 -8.75 9.90 -16.04
N LYS A 177 -9.57 9.87 -17.09
CA LYS A 177 -9.70 8.71 -17.97
C LYS A 177 -8.50 8.63 -18.93
N SER A 178 -7.99 7.42 -19.13
CA SER A 178 -6.98 7.13 -20.14
C SER A 178 -7.46 7.51 -21.55
N ILE A 179 -6.50 7.75 -22.43
CA ILE A 179 -6.69 8.22 -23.80
C ILE A 179 -6.30 7.08 -24.74
N ASN A 180 -7.16 6.82 -25.74
CA ASN A 180 -6.86 5.87 -26.80
C ASN A 180 -6.13 6.54 -27.98
N ASN A 181 -5.71 5.76 -28.98
CA ASN A 181 -5.00 6.31 -30.13
C ASN A 181 -5.90 7.22 -30.99
N ASP A 182 -7.19 6.91 -31.10
CA ASP A 182 -8.13 7.70 -31.92
C ASP A 182 -8.34 9.10 -31.35
N GLU A 183 -8.53 9.21 -30.03
CA GLU A 183 -8.60 10.48 -29.31
C GLU A 183 -7.28 11.25 -29.45
N MET A 184 -6.14 10.55 -29.38
CA MET A 184 -4.81 11.16 -29.57
C MET A 184 -4.58 11.67 -31.00
N ASP A 185 -5.22 11.07 -32.00
CA ASP A 185 -5.14 11.52 -33.40
C ASP A 185 -6.04 12.72 -33.70
N SER A 186 -7.05 12.97 -32.86
CA SER A 186 -7.83 14.22 -32.89
C SER A 186 -7.02 15.44 -32.42
N VAL A 187 -5.94 15.22 -31.65
CA VAL A 187 -5.09 16.29 -31.11
C VAL A 187 -4.25 16.92 -32.23
N PRO A 188 -4.24 18.26 -32.37
CA PRO A 188 -3.45 18.93 -33.39
C PRO A 188 -1.95 18.60 -33.31
N LYS A 189 -1.31 18.40 -34.48
CA LYS A 189 0.12 18.02 -34.58
C LYS A 189 1.06 18.95 -33.81
N TYR A 190 0.79 20.25 -33.78
CA TYR A 190 1.62 21.22 -33.07
C TYR A 190 1.55 21.07 -31.54
N MET A 191 0.46 20.51 -30.99
CA MET A 191 0.32 20.21 -29.56
C MET A 191 0.94 18.85 -29.22
N LYS A 192 0.65 17.84 -30.05
CA LYS A 192 1.10 16.46 -29.89
C LYS A 192 2.63 16.33 -30.05
N GLY A 193 3.23 17.05 -31.00
CA GLY A 193 4.66 16.93 -31.30
C GLY A 193 5.04 15.49 -31.62
N ARG A 194 5.92 14.89 -30.79
CA ARG A 194 6.34 13.49 -30.87
C ARG A 194 5.71 12.61 -29.78
N LEU A 195 4.78 13.13 -29.00
CA LEU A 195 4.15 12.42 -27.90
C LEU A 195 3.19 11.36 -28.43
N THR A 196 3.19 10.20 -27.79
CA THR A 196 2.26 9.10 -28.06
C THR A 196 1.20 9.00 -26.96
N SER A 197 0.11 8.28 -27.23
CA SER A 197 -0.94 8.00 -26.24
C SER A 197 -0.36 7.37 -24.97
N LEU A 198 0.66 6.50 -25.10
CA LEU A 198 1.38 5.91 -23.98
C LEU A 198 2.03 6.99 -23.09
N ASN A 199 2.73 7.96 -23.68
CA ASN A 199 3.34 9.04 -22.91
C ASN A 199 2.30 9.83 -22.12
N VAL A 200 1.15 10.11 -22.73
CA VAL A 200 0.06 10.85 -22.09
C VAL A 200 -0.58 10.04 -20.97
N ASN A 201 -0.82 8.75 -21.19
CA ASN A 201 -1.44 7.86 -20.19
C ASN A 201 -0.55 7.69 -18.95
N VAL A 202 0.78 7.59 -19.11
CA VAL A 202 1.71 7.57 -17.98
C VAL A 202 1.56 8.83 -17.10
N VAL A 203 1.36 9.99 -17.71
CA VAL A 203 1.14 11.24 -16.95
C VAL A 203 -0.24 11.27 -16.29
N ILE A 204 -1.28 10.76 -16.97
CA ILE A 204 -2.62 10.59 -16.39
C ILE A 204 -2.55 9.73 -15.14
N ASP A 205 -1.87 8.59 -15.21
CA ASP A 205 -1.73 7.66 -14.09
C ASP A 205 -1.01 8.33 -12.91
N GLY A 206 0.07 9.07 -13.17
CA GLY A 206 0.77 9.84 -12.14
C GLY A 206 -0.12 10.91 -11.47
N ILE A 207 -0.96 11.59 -12.25
CA ILE A 207 -1.94 12.57 -11.71
C ILE A 207 -2.99 11.87 -10.86
N ASN A 208 -3.53 10.73 -11.32
CA ASN A 208 -4.52 9.94 -10.59
C ASN A 208 -3.96 9.42 -9.27
N ILE A 209 -2.75 8.86 -9.27
CA ILE A 209 -2.05 8.43 -8.05
C ILE A 209 -1.89 9.61 -7.09
N ALA A 210 -1.50 10.79 -7.58
CA ALA A 210 -1.35 11.96 -6.73
C ALA A 210 -2.70 12.44 -6.15
N LEU A 211 -3.78 12.40 -6.92
CA LEU A 211 -5.13 12.71 -6.45
C LEU A 211 -5.56 11.73 -5.35
N GLU A 212 -5.47 10.43 -5.61
CA GLU A 212 -5.85 9.39 -4.64
C GLU A 212 -5.10 9.56 -3.33
N ASN A 213 -3.76 9.63 -3.37
CA ASN A 213 -2.93 9.74 -2.16
C ASN A 213 -3.22 11.03 -1.38
N LYS A 214 -3.33 12.17 -2.08
CA LYS A 214 -3.63 13.46 -1.45
C LYS A 214 -4.97 13.43 -0.71
N TYR A 215 -6.01 12.95 -1.38
CA TYR A 215 -7.35 12.95 -0.81
C TYR A 215 -7.57 11.79 0.17
N GLU A 216 -6.78 10.71 0.12
CA GLU A 216 -6.73 9.70 1.17
C GLU A 216 -6.17 10.27 2.48
N ILE A 217 -5.12 11.10 2.40
CA ILE A 217 -4.54 11.77 3.57
C ILE A 217 -5.49 12.85 4.10
N LEU A 218 -6.14 13.62 3.22
CA LEU A 218 -7.09 14.66 3.63
C LEU A 218 -8.35 14.10 4.32
N GLN A 219 -8.73 12.86 4.03
CA GLN A 219 -9.83 12.16 4.72
C GLN A 219 -9.47 11.72 6.14
N LYS A 220 -8.19 11.44 6.41
CA LYS A 220 -7.74 11.02 7.74
C LYS A 220 -7.83 12.21 8.70
N PRO A 221 -8.29 12.00 9.95
CA PRO A 221 -8.30 13.07 10.92
C PRO A 221 -6.86 13.45 11.28
N ARG A 222 -6.59 14.76 11.40
CA ARG A 222 -5.24 15.33 11.60
C ARG A 222 -4.45 14.65 12.73
N ASN A 223 -5.14 14.22 13.80
CA ASN A 223 -4.52 13.62 14.98
C ASN A 223 -3.91 12.23 14.71
N LEU A 224 -4.35 11.55 13.65
CA LEU A 224 -3.85 10.23 13.24
C LEU A 224 -2.70 10.33 12.22
N LEU A 225 -2.38 11.53 11.75
CA LEU A 225 -1.31 11.75 10.77
C LEU A 225 0.06 11.88 11.45
N LYS A 226 1.10 11.38 10.79
CA LYS A 226 2.50 11.58 11.21
C LYS A 226 2.87 13.05 11.06
N LYS A 227 3.84 13.56 11.83
CA LYS A 227 4.26 14.98 11.79
C LYS A 227 4.49 15.50 10.36
N LYS A 228 5.24 14.75 9.54
CA LYS A 228 5.49 15.08 8.12
C LYS A 228 4.21 15.22 7.29
N ASP A 229 3.19 14.43 7.59
CA ASP A 229 1.92 14.42 6.85
C ASP A 229 0.98 15.51 7.40
N GLN A 230 1.15 15.93 8.67
CA GLN A 230 0.42 17.05 9.27
C GLN A 230 0.80 18.40 8.63
N ASP A 231 2.08 18.64 8.37
CA ASP A 231 2.53 19.88 7.73
C ASP A 231 1.96 20.04 6.32
N ILE A 232 1.97 18.93 5.57
CA ILE A 232 1.41 18.84 4.22
C ILE A 232 -0.12 18.99 4.27
N TYR A 233 -0.79 18.35 5.22
CA TYR A 233 -2.22 18.49 5.43
C TYR A 233 -2.64 19.95 5.65
N ASN A 234 -1.91 20.70 6.50
CA ASN A 234 -2.20 22.11 6.73
C ASN A 234 -2.03 22.94 5.45
N THR A 235 -0.97 22.65 4.68
CA THR A 235 -0.70 23.31 3.39
C THR A 235 -1.84 23.06 2.39
N TRP A 236 -2.28 21.82 2.24
CA TRP A 236 -3.40 21.49 1.35
C TRP A 236 -4.73 22.11 1.80
N LYS A 237 -4.96 22.23 3.11
CA LYS A 237 -6.16 22.93 3.63
C LYS A 237 -6.16 24.41 3.27
N ILE A 238 -5.01 25.07 3.31
CA ILE A 238 -4.86 26.46 2.85
C ILE A 238 -5.15 26.54 1.35
N GLN A 239 -4.48 25.70 0.55
CA GLN A 239 -4.68 25.66 -0.91
C GLN A 239 -6.14 25.35 -1.31
N GLN A 240 -6.85 24.53 -0.54
CA GLN A 240 -8.26 24.22 -0.78
C GLN A 240 -9.18 25.44 -0.59
N ASN A 241 -8.81 26.37 0.30
CA ASN A 241 -9.51 27.64 0.43
C ASN A 241 -9.27 28.56 -0.78
N ASP A 242 -8.06 28.52 -1.36
CA ASP A 242 -7.70 29.35 -2.52
C ASP A 242 -8.35 28.87 -3.83
N VAL A 243 -8.39 27.56 -4.05
CA VAL A 243 -8.98 26.95 -5.27
C VAL A 243 -10.50 27.01 -5.24
N GLY A 244 -11.09 26.89 -4.05
CA GLY A 244 -12.53 26.85 -3.84
C GLY A 244 -12.98 25.55 -3.19
N GLN A 245 -13.96 25.66 -2.30
CA GLN A 245 -14.48 24.51 -1.57
C GLN A 245 -15.09 23.47 -2.52
N GLY A 246 -14.86 22.20 -2.22
CA GLY A 246 -15.43 21.07 -2.98
C GLY A 246 -14.67 20.70 -4.27
N GLN A 247 -13.62 21.42 -4.65
CA GLN A 247 -12.83 21.08 -5.84
C GLN A 247 -11.67 20.12 -5.52
N TYR A 248 -11.49 19.16 -6.43
CA TYR A 248 -10.34 18.27 -6.43
C TYR A 248 -9.21 18.86 -7.24
N PHE A 249 -7.99 18.85 -6.70
CA PHE A 249 -6.83 19.41 -7.38
C PHE A 249 -5.53 18.77 -6.91
N VAL A 250 -4.53 18.80 -7.79
CA VAL A 250 -3.13 18.51 -7.48
C VAL A 250 -2.23 19.62 -7.99
N THR A 251 -1.06 19.76 -7.37
CA THR A 251 0.01 20.64 -7.81
C THR A 251 1.15 19.84 -8.43
N ALA A 252 2.12 20.51 -9.06
CA ALA A 252 3.31 19.84 -9.59
C ALA A 252 4.12 19.12 -8.48
N ASP A 253 4.12 19.68 -7.27
CA ASP A 253 4.77 19.08 -6.10
C ASP A 253 4.05 17.81 -5.65
N ASP A 254 2.71 17.79 -5.70
CA ASP A 254 1.90 16.62 -5.37
C ASP A 254 2.21 15.47 -6.36
N ILE A 255 2.24 15.77 -7.66
CA ILE A 255 2.57 14.80 -8.71
C ILE A 255 3.98 14.26 -8.52
N SER A 256 4.97 15.13 -8.26
CA SER A 256 6.36 14.69 -8.04
C SER A 256 6.57 13.92 -6.74
N ARG A 257 5.68 14.10 -5.75
CA ARG A 257 5.76 13.43 -4.45
C ARG A 257 5.19 12.02 -4.47
N PHE A 258 4.07 11.83 -5.15
CA PHE A 258 3.33 10.55 -5.16
C PHE A 258 3.49 9.77 -6.46
N GLY A 259 3.77 10.45 -7.56
CA GLY A 259 4.08 9.81 -8.83
C GLY A 259 5.49 9.23 -8.83
N GLU A 260 5.66 8.15 -9.59
CA GLU A 260 6.98 7.60 -9.94
C GLU A 260 7.74 8.53 -10.91
N THR A 261 7.04 9.46 -11.54
CA THR A 261 7.56 10.40 -12.54
C THR A 261 7.68 11.80 -11.96
N LYS A 262 8.86 12.40 -12.10
CA LYS A 262 9.06 13.82 -11.80
C LYS A 262 8.31 14.66 -12.82
N VAL A 263 7.75 15.79 -12.40
CA VAL A 263 7.19 16.78 -13.33
C VAL A 263 8.33 17.38 -14.16
N ASP A 264 8.48 16.86 -15.37
CA ASP A 264 9.49 17.24 -16.34
C ASP A 264 8.88 18.07 -17.49
N LYS A 265 9.73 18.47 -18.44
CA LYS A 265 9.27 19.22 -19.62
C LYS A 265 8.22 18.43 -20.43
N THR A 266 8.32 17.10 -20.45
CA THR A 266 7.36 16.22 -21.12
C THR A 266 5.99 16.33 -20.46
N THR A 267 5.93 16.24 -19.14
CA THR A 267 4.71 16.40 -18.34
C THR A 267 4.05 17.75 -18.61
N LEU A 268 4.83 18.84 -18.61
CA LEU A 268 4.33 20.18 -18.90
C LEU A 268 3.78 20.31 -20.32
N ASN A 269 4.41 19.67 -21.32
CA ASN A 269 3.92 19.65 -22.69
C ASN A 269 2.64 18.80 -22.86
N ILE A 270 2.38 17.86 -21.95
CA ILE A 270 1.17 17.03 -21.95
C ILE A 270 -0.03 17.77 -21.35
N ILE A 271 0.17 18.72 -20.43
CA ILE A 271 -0.94 19.50 -19.84
C ILE A 271 -1.84 20.18 -20.90
N PRO A 272 -1.31 20.85 -21.94
CA PRO A 272 -2.13 21.37 -23.04
C PRO A 272 -2.97 20.30 -23.76
N ILE A 273 -2.42 19.10 -23.94
CA ILE A 273 -3.12 17.97 -24.58
C ILE A 273 -4.30 17.52 -23.71
N LEU A 274 -4.06 17.33 -22.40
CA LEU A 274 -5.11 16.98 -21.45
C LEU A 274 -6.21 18.03 -21.37
N ARG A 275 -5.84 19.31 -21.52
CA ARG A 275 -6.80 20.42 -21.59
C ARG A 275 -7.65 20.35 -22.86
N HIS A 276 -7.03 20.09 -24.00
CA HIS A 276 -7.72 19.95 -25.29
C HIS A 276 -8.75 18.82 -25.24
N LEU A 277 -8.37 17.68 -24.67
CA LEU A 277 -9.22 16.49 -24.51
C LEU A 277 -10.20 16.58 -23.33
N LYS A 278 -10.29 17.75 -22.67
CA LYS A 278 -11.16 17.99 -21.51
C LYS A 278 -11.00 16.95 -20.40
N ARG A 279 -9.75 16.57 -20.11
CA ARG A 279 -9.39 15.69 -18.98
C ARG A 279 -8.89 16.49 -17.78
N LEU A 280 -8.23 17.62 -18.04
CA LEU A 280 -7.63 18.45 -17.00
C LEU A 280 -7.79 19.95 -17.26
N LYS A 281 -8.17 20.71 -16.24
CA LYS A 281 -8.16 22.17 -16.19
C LYS A 281 -6.95 22.66 -15.40
N GLU A 282 -6.38 23.79 -15.83
CA GLU A 282 -5.33 24.49 -15.07
C GLU A 282 -5.93 25.76 -14.47
N SER A 283 -5.67 25.99 -13.18
CA SER A 283 -6.01 27.22 -12.48
C SER A 283 -4.75 27.85 -11.89
N ARG A 284 -4.62 29.17 -11.95
CA ARG A 284 -3.48 29.91 -11.42
C ARG A 284 -3.98 30.92 -10.40
N THR A 285 -3.74 30.63 -9.13
CA THR A 285 -4.18 31.48 -8.00
C THR A 285 -3.06 31.52 -6.96
N GLY A 286 -2.83 32.68 -6.35
CA GLY A 286 -1.86 32.80 -5.25
C GLY A 286 -0.41 32.46 -5.61
N GLY A 287 -0.03 32.55 -6.89
CA GLY A 287 1.30 32.16 -7.37
C GLY A 287 1.49 30.65 -7.56
N PHE A 288 0.47 29.85 -7.29
CA PHE A 288 0.47 28.40 -7.51
C PHE A 288 -0.28 28.02 -8.79
N VAL A 289 0.12 26.88 -9.36
CA VAL A 289 -0.57 26.24 -10.48
C VAL A 289 -1.27 24.99 -9.96
N TYR A 290 -2.58 24.96 -10.12
CA TYR A 290 -3.45 23.86 -9.73
C TYR A 290 -3.96 23.14 -10.97
N TYR A 291 -3.90 21.81 -10.92
CA TYR A 291 -4.42 20.92 -11.94
C TYR A 291 -5.69 20.26 -11.41
N LEU A 292 -6.81 20.55 -12.04
CA LEU A 292 -8.15 20.12 -11.62
C LEU A 292 -8.71 19.14 -12.66
N PRO A 293 -9.17 17.95 -12.26
CA PRO A 293 -9.99 17.10 -13.11
C PRO A 293 -11.25 17.85 -13.59
N TYR A 294 -11.70 17.56 -14.82
CA TYR A 294 -13.01 18.02 -15.31
C TYR A 294 -14.17 17.26 -14.68
#